data_AF-A0A9D6XTQ6-F1
#
_entry.id   AF-A0A9D6XTQ6-F1
#
_cell.length_a   1.000
_cell.length_b   1.000
_cell.length_c   1.000
_cell.angle_alpha   90.00
_cell.angle_beta   90.00
_cell.angle_gamma   90.00
#
_symmetry.space_group_name_H-M   'P 1'
#
loop_
_entity.id
_entity.type
_entity.pdbx_description
1 polymer ?
#
loop_
_entity_poly.entity_id
_entity_poly.type
_entity_poly.pdbx_seq_one_letter_code
_entity_poly.pdbx_strand_id
1 'polypeptide(L)'
;MKSEETPASVKESELLRDWFARQSKWTTWRAFSDALPLPYSSLKKYVHGRPIRMPEHRARIHRLTGIEAFHPATPAKPDELNATPLAGKDSDNGKARLAIMLRQWLSQRGRFSSIAEMARSIGIAESTLREYFIGRALPSPKNLRILKEVTQLGVLDDISKTQTRRSLEGPQTRFGQDVKSLQDRLDAVQKGFTSLAKDLRFLIKDAGRYSAAYSLEPVDQTPTGRSRRVAEVLAHLRGELEFFKAGSAEDREAFRRAIPGEQLGYVVSLLKALYDEDTFREWLHFTHLDLTEKR
;
A
#
# COMPACT_ATOMS: atom_id res chain seq x y z
N MET A 1 47.00 21.05 -6.79
CA MET A 1 46.39 19.82 -6.23
C MET A 1 45.11 20.25 -5.53
N LYS A 2 43.93 19.89 -6.06
CA LYS A 2 42.65 20.14 -5.36
C LYS A 2 42.46 18.99 -4.39
N SER A 3 42.50 19.28 -3.10
CA SER A 3 42.14 18.30 -2.07
C SER A 3 40.67 17.92 -2.30
N GLU A 4 40.41 16.64 -2.59
CA GLU A 4 39.04 16.12 -2.65
C GLU A 4 38.46 16.22 -1.24
N GLU A 5 37.56 17.18 -1.02
CA GLU A 5 36.78 17.27 0.21
C GLU A 5 35.89 16.03 0.31
N THR A 6 36.23 15.13 1.22
CA THR A 6 35.38 13.99 1.55
C THR A 6 34.04 14.51 2.05
N PRO A 7 32.90 14.07 1.48
CA PRO A 7 31.59 14.58 1.87
C PRO A 7 31.35 14.37 3.37
N ALA A 8 30.77 15.37 4.04
CA ALA A 8 30.58 15.38 5.49
C ALA A 8 29.90 14.11 6.04
N SER A 9 29.00 13.48 5.26
CA SER A 9 28.32 12.24 5.64
C SER A 9 29.25 11.03 5.76
N VAL A 10 30.35 11.00 5.00
CA VAL A 10 31.35 9.92 5.09
C VAL A 10 32.14 10.04 6.38
N LYS A 11 32.60 11.25 6.72
CA LYS A 11 33.30 11.54 7.99
C LYS A 11 32.43 11.21 9.21
N GLU A 12 31.15 11.57 9.19
CA GLU A 12 30.19 11.20 10.24
C GLU A 12 30.06 9.69 10.43
N SER A 13 30.06 8.94 9.32
CA SER A 13 29.91 7.48 9.37
C SER A 13 31.12 6.78 9.97
N GLU A 14 32.33 7.27 9.66
CA GLU A 14 33.58 6.78 10.21
C GLU A 14 33.64 7.03 11.72
N LEU A 15 33.35 8.27 12.15
CA LEU A 15 33.30 8.63 13.56
C LEU A 15 32.32 7.76 14.36
N LEU A 16 31.13 7.50 13.80
CA LEU A 16 30.13 6.68 14.47
C LEU A 16 30.58 5.21 14.57
N ARG A 17 31.22 4.66 13.53
CA ARG A 17 31.75 3.28 13.57
C ARG A 17 32.90 3.14 14.55
N ASP A 18 33.82 4.11 14.56
CA ASP A 18 34.97 4.11 15.47
C ASP A 18 34.53 4.22 16.92
N TRP A 19 33.58 5.13 17.21
CA TRP A 19 32.96 5.23 18.53
C TRP A 19 32.29 3.92 18.93
N PHE A 20 31.54 3.29 18.02
CA PHE A 20 30.86 2.03 18.29
C PHE A 20 31.83 0.88 18.54
N ALA A 21 32.98 0.86 17.89
CA ALA A 21 34.02 -0.14 18.10
C ALA A 21 34.76 0.00 19.45
N ARG A 22 34.82 1.22 20.02
CA ARG A 22 35.50 1.50 21.29
C ARG A 22 34.63 1.27 22.52
N GLN A 23 33.32 1.37 22.40
CA GLN A 23 32.40 1.11 23.50
C GLN A 23 32.16 -0.41 23.66
N SER A 24 31.87 -0.86 24.89
CA SER A 24 31.59 -2.27 25.21
C SER A 24 30.14 -2.55 25.63
N LYS A 25 29.32 -1.50 25.74
CA LYS A 25 27.93 -1.57 26.21
C LYS A 25 27.00 -2.28 25.21
N TRP A 26 27.25 -2.14 23.91
CA TRP A 26 26.44 -2.74 22.86
C TRP A 26 27.30 -3.59 21.93
N THR A 27 26.97 -4.88 21.81
CA THR A 27 27.69 -5.82 20.92
C THR A 27 27.22 -5.76 19.47
N THR A 28 26.01 -5.24 19.22
CA THR A 28 25.44 -5.16 17.87
C THR A 28 24.81 -3.79 17.62
N TRP A 29 24.86 -3.34 16.36
CA TRP A 29 24.18 -2.12 15.92
C TRP A 29 22.67 -2.15 16.18
N ARG A 30 22.06 -3.33 16.25
CA ARG A 30 20.63 -3.48 16.57
C ARG A 30 20.34 -3.11 18.02
N ALA A 31 21.12 -3.64 18.96
CA ALA A 31 21.00 -3.28 20.38
C ALA A 31 21.20 -1.77 20.63
N PHE A 32 22.13 -1.15 19.89
CA PHE A 32 22.32 0.29 19.93
C PHE A 32 21.15 1.08 19.32
N SER A 33 20.56 0.59 18.23
CA SER A 33 19.34 1.16 17.64
C SER A 33 18.17 1.16 18.61
N ASP A 34 18.01 0.06 19.37
CA ASP A 34 16.95 -0.11 20.37
C ASP A 34 17.15 0.85 21.55
N ALA A 35 18.41 1.14 21.92
CA ALA A 35 18.74 2.12 22.96
C ALA A 35 18.59 3.59 22.50
N LEU A 36 18.64 3.87 21.20
CA LEU A 36 18.49 5.21 20.58
C LEU A 36 17.04 5.62 20.28
N PRO A 37 16.05 4.83 20.72
CA PRO A 37 14.76 4.63 20.02
C PRO A 37 14.72 5.06 18.54
N LEU A 38 15.62 4.51 17.71
CA LEU A 38 15.66 4.78 16.27
C LEU A 38 15.34 3.50 15.48
N PRO A 39 14.61 3.58 14.36
CA PRO A 39 14.48 2.45 13.45
C PRO A 39 15.86 2.01 12.94
N TYR A 40 16.13 0.71 12.98
CA TYR A 40 17.42 0.16 12.56
C TYR A 40 17.78 0.51 11.10
N SER A 41 16.79 0.62 10.23
CA SER A 41 16.97 1.07 8.83
C SER A 41 17.48 2.51 8.72
N SER A 42 17.08 3.40 9.65
CA SER A 42 17.58 4.77 9.72
C SER A 42 19.01 4.80 10.26
N LEU A 43 19.31 4.05 11.32
CA LEU A 43 20.67 3.94 11.85
C LEU A 43 21.65 3.40 10.79
N LYS A 44 21.26 2.37 10.04
CA LYS A 44 22.08 1.76 9.00
C LYS A 44 22.52 2.75 7.92
N LYS A 45 21.69 3.75 7.61
CA LYS A 45 22.05 4.81 6.65
C LYS A 45 23.18 5.70 7.18
N TYR A 46 23.18 6.07 8.47
CA TYR A 46 24.29 6.79 9.10
C TYR A 46 25.56 5.96 9.11
N VAL A 47 25.46 4.67 9.48
CA VAL A 47 26.60 3.75 9.49
C VAL A 47 27.22 3.63 8.11
N HIS A 48 26.44 3.65 7.02
CA HIS A 48 26.96 3.58 5.65
C HIS A 48 27.24 4.94 4.98
N GLY A 49 27.23 6.04 5.73
CA GLY A 49 27.53 7.38 5.19
C GLY A 49 26.50 7.90 4.19
N ARG A 50 25.29 7.34 4.18
CA ARG A 50 24.19 7.85 3.36
C ARG A 50 23.63 9.11 4.01
N PRO A 51 23.39 10.19 3.24
CA PRO A 51 22.91 11.44 3.80
C PRO A 51 21.52 11.27 4.42
N ILE A 52 21.38 11.60 5.71
CA ILE A 52 20.08 11.71 6.39
C ILE A 52 19.98 13.10 7.00
N ARG A 53 18.94 13.83 6.61
CA ARG A 53 18.71 15.22 7.02
C ARG A 53 17.77 15.39 8.21
N MET A 54 17.46 14.32 8.96
CA MET A 54 16.56 14.40 10.13
C MET A 54 17.31 14.95 11.35
N PRO A 55 17.01 16.17 11.83
CA PRO A 55 17.73 16.78 12.95
C PRO A 55 17.54 16.01 14.26
N GLU A 56 16.36 15.44 14.46
CA GLU A 56 16.01 14.66 15.66
C GLU A 56 16.91 13.43 15.84
N HIS A 57 17.16 12.70 14.75
CA HIS A 57 18.02 11.52 14.79
C HIS A 57 19.45 11.90 15.17
N ARG A 58 19.96 12.99 14.59
CA ARG A 58 21.30 13.52 14.88
C ARG A 58 21.40 13.94 16.35
N ALA A 59 20.42 14.68 16.86
CA ALA A 59 20.36 15.08 18.27
C ALA A 59 20.36 13.88 19.23
N ARG A 60 19.64 12.79 18.89
CA ARG A 60 19.64 11.56 19.70
C ARG A 60 20.98 10.85 19.66
N ILE A 61 21.60 10.73 18.48
CA ILE A 61 22.94 10.15 18.33
C ILE A 61 23.93 10.98 19.15
N HIS A 62 23.98 12.30 18.95
CA HIS A 62 24.84 13.22 19.70
C HIS A 62 24.66 13.08 21.22
N ARG A 63 23.42 13.09 21.72
CA ARG A 63 23.13 12.95 23.16
C ARG A 63 23.70 11.66 23.75
N LEU A 64 23.70 10.57 22.98
CA LEU A 64 24.05 9.24 23.48
C LEU A 64 25.53 8.90 23.23
N THR A 65 26.12 9.45 22.18
CA THR A 65 27.52 9.18 21.79
C THR A 65 28.50 10.29 22.14
N GLY A 66 28.04 11.53 22.28
CA GLY A 66 28.89 12.72 22.45
C GLY A 66 29.67 13.11 21.19
N ILE A 67 29.34 12.54 20.03
CA ILE A 67 30.07 12.85 18.77
C ILE A 67 29.60 14.19 18.22
N GLU A 68 30.43 15.23 18.32
CA GLU A 68 30.16 16.61 17.86
C GLU A 68 29.70 16.73 16.41
N ALA A 69 30.15 15.84 15.52
CA ALA A 69 29.69 15.83 14.13
C ALA A 69 28.16 15.63 14.02
N PHE A 70 27.51 15.03 15.01
CA PHE A 70 26.06 14.88 15.08
C PHE A 70 25.34 16.00 15.83
N HIS A 71 26.04 17.02 16.32
CA HIS A 71 25.42 18.17 16.94
C HIS A 71 24.45 18.83 15.94
N PRO A 72 23.17 19.05 16.31
CA PRO A 72 22.24 19.72 15.41
C PRO A 72 22.71 21.17 15.21
N ALA A 73 22.84 21.62 13.95
CA ALA A 73 23.25 22.98 13.63
C ALA A 73 22.26 24.05 14.16
N THR A 74 21.05 23.62 14.52
CA THR A 74 20.04 24.46 15.16
C THR A 74 19.51 23.70 16.38
N PRO A 75 19.61 24.23 17.60
CA PRO A 75 19.07 23.57 18.78
C PRO A 75 17.55 23.45 18.60
N ALA A 76 17.06 22.23 18.41
CA ALA A 76 15.63 21.95 18.54
C ALA A 76 15.22 22.37 19.95
N LYS A 77 14.24 23.26 20.08
CA LYS A 77 13.80 23.81 21.37
C LYS A 77 13.47 22.65 22.33
N PRO A 78 14.09 22.59 23.53
CA PRO A 78 13.91 21.49 24.47
C PRO A 78 12.45 21.22 24.90
N ASP A 79 11.58 22.24 24.85
CA ASP A 79 10.18 22.13 25.26
C ASP A 79 9.25 21.43 24.24
N GLU A 80 9.71 21.16 23.01
CA GLU A 80 8.96 20.34 22.04
C GLU A 80 9.33 18.84 22.13
N LEU A 81 10.30 18.46 22.98
CA LEU A 81 10.83 17.09 23.00
C LEU A 81 10.03 16.12 23.89
N ASN A 82 9.05 16.59 24.66
CA ASN A 82 8.20 15.71 25.50
C ASN A 82 6.70 16.07 25.54
N ALA A 83 6.22 17.10 24.82
CA ALA A 83 4.82 17.53 24.95
C ALA A 83 4.22 18.17 23.69
N THR A 84 4.37 17.54 22.52
CA THR A 84 3.49 17.85 21.38
C THR A 84 2.50 16.71 21.18
N PRO A 85 1.26 16.82 21.71
CA PRO A 85 0.15 16.12 21.09
C PRO A 85 0.11 16.61 19.65
N LEU A 86 0.35 15.72 18.70
CA LEU A 86 0.03 15.95 17.29
C LEU A 86 -1.49 16.18 17.20
N ALA A 87 -1.90 17.42 17.45
CA ALA A 87 -3.26 17.90 17.28
C ALA A 87 -3.56 17.90 15.77
N GLY A 88 -4.04 16.77 15.29
CA GLY A 88 -4.36 16.58 13.88
C GLY A 88 -4.20 15.14 13.42
N LYS A 89 -4.90 14.19 14.06
CA LYS A 89 -5.38 12.86 13.57
C LYS A 89 -5.54 11.89 14.75
N ASP A 90 -6.62 12.02 15.52
CA ASP A 90 -6.93 11.11 16.65
C ASP A 90 -6.98 9.62 16.23
N SER A 91 -7.21 9.37 14.94
CA SER A 91 -7.14 8.05 14.31
C SER A 91 -5.77 7.36 14.45
N ASP A 92 -4.67 8.10 14.28
CA ASP A 92 -3.33 7.49 14.23
C ASP A 92 -2.75 7.27 15.63
N ASN A 93 -3.23 8.02 16.61
CA ASN A 93 -2.81 7.85 18.00
C ASN A 93 -3.30 6.51 18.59
N GLY A 94 -4.51 6.07 18.22
CA GLY A 94 -5.04 4.76 18.64
C GLY A 94 -4.21 3.56 18.15
N LYS A 95 -3.70 3.63 16.91
CA LYS A 95 -2.86 2.58 16.32
C LYS A 95 -1.51 2.47 17.00
N ALA A 96 -0.82 3.59 17.18
CA ALA A 96 0.49 3.63 17.82
C ALA A 96 0.42 3.16 19.27
N ARG A 97 -0.60 3.62 20.01
CA ARG A 97 -0.83 3.20 21.40
C ARG A 97 -1.08 1.69 21.51
N LEU A 98 -1.95 1.14 20.65
CA LEU A 98 -2.18 -0.32 20.60
C LEU A 98 -0.89 -1.09 20.32
N ALA A 99 -0.10 -0.64 19.34
CA ALA A 99 1.15 -1.28 18.95
C ALA A 99 2.19 -1.33 20.08
N ILE A 100 2.26 -0.28 20.91
CA ILE A 100 3.13 -0.22 22.09
C ILE A 100 2.64 -1.20 23.16
N MET A 101 1.33 -1.19 23.46
CA MET A 101 0.77 -2.07 24.49
C MET A 101 0.87 -3.55 24.12
N LEU A 102 0.65 -3.91 22.85
CA LEU A 102 0.81 -5.29 22.38
C LEU A 102 2.26 -5.78 22.53
N ARG A 103 3.24 -4.92 22.20
CA ARG A 103 4.67 -5.25 22.37
C ARG A 103 5.05 -5.44 23.83
N GLN A 104 4.60 -4.52 24.69
CA GLN A 104 4.84 -4.60 26.13
C GLN A 104 4.18 -5.86 26.73
N TRP A 105 2.93 -6.13 26.37
CA TRP A 105 2.21 -7.31 26.84
C TRP A 105 2.92 -8.62 26.41
N LEU A 106 3.37 -8.70 25.16
CA LEU A 106 4.08 -9.87 24.64
C LEU A 106 5.40 -10.10 25.42
N SER A 107 6.12 -9.03 25.76
CA SER A 107 7.35 -9.14 26.57
C SER A 107 7.12 -9.60 28.01
N GLN A 108 5.93 -9.37 28.58
CA GLN A 108 5.65 -9.65 30.00
C GLN A 108 5.11 -11.06 30.24
N ARG A 109 4.25 -11.58 29.37
CA ARG A 109 3.44 -12.78 29.68
C ARG A 109 4.18 -14.10 29.50
N GLY A 110 5.34 -14.15 28.84
CA GLY A 110 6.15 -15.37 28.61
C GLY A 110 5.46 -16.51 27.85
N ARG A 111 4.14 -16.44 27.65
CA ARG A 111 3.27 -17.46 27.05
C ARG A 111 3.54 -17.66 25.56
N PHE A 112 4.02 -16.63 24.88
CA PHE A 112 4.36 -16.68 23.47
C PHE A 112 5.79 -16.17 23.30
N SER A 113 6.63 -16.98 22.66
CA SER A 113 8.03 -16.62 22.36
C SER A 113 8.14 -15.65 21.19
N SER A 114 7.12 -15.61 20.32
CA SER A 114 7.13 -14.80 19.09
C SER A 114 5.73 -14.40 18.63
N ILE A 115 5.66 -13.39 17.75
CA ILE A 115 4.42 -12.95 17.09
C ILE A 115 3.82 -14.10 16.25
N ALA A 116 4.66 -14.91 15.59
CA ALA A 116 4.22 -16.03 14.77
C ALA A 116 3.55 -17.13 15.60
N GLU A 117 4.09 -17.42 16.79
CA GLU A 117 3.47 -18.36 17.73
C GLU A 117 2.13 -17.85 18.24
N MET A 118 2.07 -16.57 18.65
CA MET A 118 0.82 -15.93 19.07
C MET A 118 -0.22 -15.98 17.94
N ALA A 119 0.16 -15.63 16.71
CA ALA A 119 -0.71 -15.64 15.54
C ALA A 119 -1.35 -17.02 15.30
N ARG A 120 -0.54 -18.10 15.33
CA ARG A 120 -1.02 -19.48 15.21
C ARG A 120 -1.96 -19.86 16.34
N SER A 121 -1.62 -19.50 17.59
CA SER A 121 -2.44 -19.84 18.76
C SER A 121 -3.79 -19.14 18.76
N ILE A 122 -3.91 -17.93 18.22
CA ILE A 122 -5.14 -17.14 18.26
C ILE A 122 -5.94 -17.18 16.94
N GLY A 123 -5.42 -17.87 15.91
CA GLY A 123 -6.09 -18.01 14.62
C GLY A 123 -6.15 -16.70 13.80
N ILE A 124 -5.18 -15.80 13.97
CA ILE A 124 -5.03 -14.59 13.15
C ILE A 124 -3.80 -14.76 12.26
N ALA A 125 -3.89 -14.42 10.98
CA ALA A 125 -2.74 -14.48 10.07
C ALA A 125 -1.55 -13.66 10.62
N GLU A 126 -0.33 -14.20 10.53
CA GLU A 126 0.87 -13.54 11.09
C GLU A 126 1.08 -12.14 10.50
N SER A 127 0.89 -11.99 9.19
CA SER A 127 1.02 -10.70 8.50
C SER A 127 0.06 -9.66 9.09
N THR A 128 -1.21 -10.03 9.28
CA THR A 128 -2.22 -9.18 9.90
C THR A 128 -1.86 -8.80 11.33
N LEU A 129 -1.43 -9.76 12.15
CA LEU A 129 -1.03 -9.49 13.54
C LEU A 129 0.21 -8.58 13.58
N ARG A 130 1.18 -8.79 12.70
CA ARG A 130 2.38 -7.97 12.57
C ARG A 130 2.05 -6.51 12.25
N GLU A 131 1.08 -6.25 11.38
CA GLU A 131 0.62 -4.88 11.08
C GLU A 131 0.05 -4.17 12.33
N TYR A 132 -0.59 -4.91 13.25
CA TYR A 132 -1.07 -4.37 14.53
C TYR A 132 0.08 -4.02 15.47
N PHE A 133 1.11 -4.88 15.54
CA PHE A 133 2.31 -4.65 16.36
C PHE A 133 3.18 -3.48 15.87
N ILE A 134 3.08 -3.13 14.58
CA ILE A 134 3.80 -1.98 13.99
C ILE A 134 2.93 -0.71 14.04
N GLY A 135 1.61 -0.84 14.27
CA GLY A 135 0.68 0.29 14.31
C GLY A 135 0.28 0.79 12.92
N ARG A 136 0.37 -0.06 11.90
CA ARG A 136 -0.04 0.26 10.52
C ARG A 136 -1.53 0.04 10.28
N ALA A 137 -2.11 -0.97 10.94
CA ALA A 137 -3.52 -1.32 10.82
C ALA A 137 -4.21 -1.36 12.18
N LEU A 138 -5.51 -1.07 12.22
CA LEU A 138 -6.37 -1.36 13.36
C LEU A 138 -6.98 -2.77 13.20
N PRO A 139 -7.22 -3.49 14.30
CA PRO A 139 -7.89 -4.78 14.21
C PRO A 139 -9.36 -4.62 13.79
N SER A 140 -9.84 -5.59 13.01
CA SER A 140 -11.27 -5.71 12.69
C SER A 140 -12.07 -6.03 13.96
N PRO A 141 -13.40 -5.81 13.99
CA PRO A 141 -14.22 -6.13 15.15
C PRO A 141 -14.09 -7.59 15.62
N LYS A 142 -13.94 -8.53 14.67
CA LYS A 142 -13.66 -9.94 14.96
C LYS A 142 -12.31 -10.12 15.65
N ASN A 143 -11.25 -9.53 15.09
CA ASN A 143 -9.90 -9.64 15.64
C ASN A 143 -9.75 -8.90 16.98
N LEU A 144 -10.50 -7.82 17.21
CA LEU A 144 -10.57 -7.13 18.50
C LEU A 144 -11.08 -8.04 19.61
N ARG A 145 -12.14 -8.84 19.35
CA ARG A 145 -12.68 -9.79 20.33
C ARG A 145 -11.64 -10.85 20.71
N ILE A 146 -11.01 -11.45 19.70
CA ILE A 146 -9.94 -12.45 19.89
C ILE A 146 -8.77 -11.86 20.68
N LEU A 147 -8.28 -10.68 20.28
CA LEU A 147 -7.19 -10.00 20.99
C LEU A 147 -7.59 -9.62 22.42
N LYS A 148 -8.83 -9.23 22.66
CA LYS A 148 -9.31 -8.86 24.00
C LYS A 148 -9.37 -10.07 24.93
N GLU A 149 -9.85 -11.20 24.44
CA GLU A 149 -9.91 -12.46 25.20
C GLU A 149 -8.51 -12.92 25.64
N VAL A 150 -7.53 -12.82 24.74
CA VAL A 150 -6.17 -13.28 24.99
C VAL A 150 -5.34 -12.29 25.80
N THR A 151 -5.45 -10.99 25.50
CA THR A 151 -4.55 -9.97 26.06
C THR A 151 -5.13 -9.21 27.24
N GLN A 152 -6.45 -9.14 27.36
CA GLN A 152 -7.18 -8.35 28.38
C GLN A 152 -6.76 -6.87 28.43
N LEU A 153 -6.22 -6.33 27.32
CA LEU A 153 -5.77 -4.95 27.25
C LEU A 153 -6.95 -3.98 27.17
N GLY A 154 -7.06 -3.05 28.13
CA GLY A 154 -8.14 -2.06 28.18
C GLY A 154 -8.20 -1.12 26.97
N VAL A 155 -7.07 -0.87 26.28
CA VAL A 155 -7.03 -0.03 25.06
C VAL A 155 -7.89 -0.59 23.92
N LEU A 156 -8.16 -1.89 23.92
CA LEU A 156 -9.02 -2.53 22.91
C LEU A 156 -10.49 -2.08 23.06
N ASP A 157 -10.92 -1.72 24.27
CA ASP A 157 -12.27 -1.21 24.53
C ASP A 157 -12.46 0.20 23.97
N ASP A 158 -11.44 1.05 24.10
CA ASP A 158 -11.45 2.39 23.54
C ASP A 158 -11.55 2.34 22.00
N ILE A 159 -10.80 1.43 21.37
CA ILE A 159 -10.81 1.22 19.92
C ILE A 159 -12.17 0.69 19.46
N SER A 160 -12.74 -0.27 20.19
CA SER A 160 -14.06 -0.83 19.89
C SER A 160 -15.17 0.22 19.98
N LYS A 161 -15.16 1.06 21.02
CA LYS A 161 -16.09 2.20 21.16
C LYS A 161 -15.95 3.20 20.01
N THR A 162 -14.71 3.50 19.61
CA THR A 162 -14.43 4.45 18.51
C THR A 162 -14.90 3.91 17.16
N GLN A 163 -14.68 2.61 16.88
CA GLN A 163 -15.18 1.97 15.66
C GLN A 163 -16.72 1.92 15.63
N THR A 164 -17.36 1.68 16.77
CA THR A 164 -18.83 1.65 16.87
C THR A 164 -19.44 3.02 16.62
N ARG A 165 -18.85 4.09 17.19
CA ARG A 165 -19.30 5.48 16.91
C ARG A 165 -19.19 5.84 15.44
N ARG A 166 -18.08 5.49 14.78
CA ARG A 166 -17.93 5.72 13.33
C ARG A 166 -18.93 4.93 12.48
N SER A 167 -19.39 3.77 12.96
CA SER A 167 -20.43 3.01 12.27
C SER A 167 -21.84 3.58 12.48
N LEU A 168 -22.08 4.29 13.58
CA LEU A 168 -23.35 4.95 13.90
C LEU A 168 -23.45 6.37 13.34
N GLU A 169 -22.31 7.02 13.07
CA GLU A 169 -22.23 8.32 12.40
C GLU A 169 -22.23 8.21 10.85
N GLY A 170 -22.57 7.03 10.32
CA GLY A 170 -23.00 6.82 8.93
C GLY A 170 -24.51 7.07 8.75
N PRO A 171 -24.97 7.41 7.54
CA PRO A 171 -25.86 8.54 7.26
C PRO A 171 -27.36 8.26 7.51
N GLN A 172 -27.84 8.38 8.74
CA GLN A 172 -29.28 8.24 9.02
C GLN A 172 -30.13 9.48 8.70
N THR A 173 -29.55 10.63 8.33
CA THR A 173 -30.30 11.82 7.87
C THR A 173 -30.39 11.99 6.35
N ARG A 174 -29.99 10.99 5.53
CA ARG A 174 -30.08 11.08 4.06
C ARG A 174 -30.92 10.02 3.36
N PHE A 175 -31.44 9.00 4.04
CA PHE A 175 -32.15 7.90 3.36
C PHE A 175 -33.44 8.33 2.62
N GLY A 176 -34.07 9.45 2.96
CA GLY A 176 -35.23 9.97 2.23
C GLY A 176 -34.91 10.78 0.97
N GLN A 177 -33.78 11.52 0.94
CA GLN A 177 -33.33 12.26 -0.24
C GLN A 177 -32.40 11.44 -1.15
N ASP A 178 -31.73 10.41 -0.61
CA ASP A 178 -30.80 9.58 -1.37
C ASP A 178 -31.47 8.51 -2.23
N VAL A 179 -32.72 8.10 -2.00
CA VAL A 179 -33.38 7.19 -2.97
C VAL A 179 -33.67 7.92 -4.28
N LYS A 180 -34.08 9.20 -4.21
CA LYS A 180 -34.27 10.03 -5.40
C LYS A 180 -32.93 10.40 -6.03
N SER A 181 -31.90 10.72 -5.22
CA SER A 181 -30.54 10.97 -5.71
C SER A 181 -29.89 9.73 -6.32
N LEU A 182 -30.15 8.54 -5.78
CA LEU A 182 -29.70 7.25 -6.32
C LEU A 182 -30.47 6.89 -7.58
N GLN A 183 -31.78 7.15 -7.64
CA GLN A 183 -32.56 6.96 -8.86
C GLN A 183 -32.09 7.93 -9.95
N ASP A 184 -31.86 9.21 -9.64
CA ASP A 184 -31.34 10.21 -10.58
C ASP A 184 -29.90 9.89 -11.00
N ARG A 185 -29.09 9.33 -10.10
CA ARG A 185 -27.73 8.85 -10.41
C ARG A 185 -27.74 7.54 -11.18
N LEU A 186 -28.66 6.62 -10.91
CA LEU A 186 -28.87 5.40 -11.68
C LEU A 186 -29.40 5.73 -13.06
N ASP A 187 -30.31 6.69 -13.19
CA ASP A 187 -30.81 7.18 -14.46
C ASP A 187 -29.73 7.96 -15.21
N ALA A 188 -28.87 8.72 -14.53
CA ALA A 188 -27.72 9.38 -15.15
C ALA A 188 -26.62 8.37 -15.56
N VAL A 189 -26.41 7.32 -14.78
CA VAL A 189 -25.49 6.22 -15.09
C VAL A 189 -26.06 5.35 -16.21
N GLN A 190 -27.36 5.07 -16.22
CA GLN A 190 -28.04 4.32 -17.28
C GLN A 190 -28.13 5.14 -18.56
N LYS A 191 -28.38 6.46 -18.48
CA LYS A 191 -28.22 7.39 -19.60
C LYS A 191 -26.77 7.45 -20.07
N GLY A 192 -25.82 7.46 -19.15
CA GLY A 192 -24.38 7.35 -19.41
C GLY A 192 -24.02 6.04 -20.11
N PHE A 193 -24.58 4.91 -19.70
CA PHE A 193 -24.39 3.59 -20.32
C PHE A 193 -25.11 3.50 -21.66
N THR A 194 -26.25 4.14 -21.86
CA THR A 194 -26.91 4.18 -23.18
C THR A 194 -26.22 5.15 -24.14
N SER A 195 -25.62 6.23 -23.63
CA SER A 195 -24.70 7.09 -24.38
C SER A 195 -23.44 6.31 -24.71
N LEU A 196 -22.79 5.69 -23.72
CA LEU A 196 -21.59 4.88 -23.90
C LEU A 196 -21.84 3.68 -24.79
N ALA A 197 -23.01 3.02 -24.74
CA ALA A 197 -23.39 1.92 -25.63
C ALA A 197 -23.84 2.42 -27.00
N LYS A 198 -24.24 3.69 -27.15
CA LYS A 198 -24.37 4.35 -28.45
C LYS A 198 -23.00 4.70 -29.00
N ASP A 199 -22.10 5.20 -28.18
CA ASP A 199 -20.73 5.60 -28.53
C ASP A 199 -19.86 4.37 -28.81
N LEU A 200 -20.07 3.25 -28.09
CA LEU A 200 -19.52 1.93 -28.40
C LEU A 200 -20.18 1.35 -29.64
N ARG A 201 -21.48 1.53 -29.86
CA ARG A 201 -22.08 1.14 -31.15
C ARG A 201 -21.60 2.00 -32.29
N PHE A 202 -21.26 3.27 -32.06
CA PHE A 202 -20.65 4.17 -33.03
C PHE A 202 -19.18 3.85 -33.23
N LEU A 203 -18.42 3.48 -32.20
CA LEU A 203 -17.06 2.98 -32.27
C LEU A 203 -16.99 1.57 -32.86
N ILE A 204 -17.99 0.73 -32.68
CA ILE A 204 -18.12 -0.57 -33.36
C ILE A 204 -18.62 -0.35 -34.79
N LYS A 205 -19.40 0.69 -35.07
CA LYS A 205 -19.75 1.12 -36.44
C LYS A 205 -18.58 1.80 -37.14
N ASP A 206 -17.73 2.53 -36.42
CA ASP A 206 -16.58 3.26 -36.95
C ASP A 206 -15.37 2.35 -37.02
N ALA A 207 -15.09 1.51 -36.04
CA ALA A 207 -14.24 0.33 -36.19
C ALA A 207 -14.82 -0.64 -37.21
N GLY A 208 -16.14 -0.67 -37.38
CA GLY A 208 -16.88 -1.34 -38.45
C GLY A 208 -16.76 -0.63 -39.80
N ARG A 209 -16.43 0.67 -39.86
CA ARG A 209 -16.19 1.46 -41.08
C ARG A 209 -14.70 1.49 -41.45
N TYR A 210 -13.80 1.49 -40.48
CA TYR A 210 -12.39 1.12 -40.62
C TYR A 210 -12.31 -0.35 -41.04
N SER A 211 -13.09 -1.24 -40.42
CA SER A 211 -13.23 -2.64 -40.87
C SER A 211 -13.95 -2.75 -42.21
N ALA A 212 -14.94 -1.90 -42.55
CA ALA A 212 -15.61 -1.95 -43.86
C ALA A 212 -14.71 -1.44 -44.99
N ALA A 213 -13.82 -0.48 -44.72
CA ALA A 213 -12.74 -0.10 -45.63
C ALA A 213 -11.68 -1.21 -45.77
N TYR A 214 -11.63 -2.15 -44.82
CA TYR A 214 -10.84 -3.41 -44.88
C TYR A 214 -11.68 -4.67 -45.18
N SER A 215 -13.01 -4.57 -45.46
CA SER A 215 -13.91 -5.74 -45.62
C SER A 215 -14.39 -5.93 -47.04
N LEU A 216 -13.43 -6.16 -47.93
CA LEU A 216 -13.67 -6.95 -49.15
C LEU A 216 -12.79 -8.20 -49.21
N GLU A 217 -11.84 -8.36 -48.30
CA GLU A 217 -11.01 -9.56 -48.21
C GLU A 217 -11.69 -10.60 -47.30
N PRO A 218 -11.86 -11.85 -47.76
CA PRO A 218 -12.39 -12.92 -46.93
C PRO A 218 -11.56 -13.02 -45.65
N VAL A 219 -12.23 -13.04 -44.51
CA VAL A 219 -11.57 -13.19 -43.21
C VAL A 219 -10.79 -14.50 -43.22
N ASP A 220 -9.46 -14.40 -43.25
CA ASP A 220 -8.59 -15.56 -43.07
C ASP A 220 -8.86 -16.19 -41.70
N GLN A 221 -9.57 -17.32 -41.73
CA GLN A 221 -9.94 -18.11 -40.55
C GLN A 221 -8.82 -19.04 -40.09
N THR A 222 -7.71 -19.09 -40.82
CA THR A 222 -6.58 -19.93 -40.40
C THR A 222 -6.02 -19.44 -39.06
N PRO A 223 -5.40 -20.32 -38.25
CA PRO A 223 -4.74 -19.91 -37.01
C PRO A 223 -3.73 -18.78 -37.22
N THR A 224 -3.04 -18.75 -38.36
CA THR A 224 -2.10 -17.71 -38.76
C THR A 224 -2.82 -16.38 -39.01
N GLY A 225 -3.92 -16.38 -39.76
CA GLY A 225 -4.74 -15.19 -40.00
C GLY A 225 -5.33 -14.60 -38.71
N ARG A 226 -5.84 -15.46 -37.82
CA ARG A 226 -6.35 -15.06 -36.50
C ARG A 226 -5.24 -14.51 -35.59
N SER A 227 -4.07 -15.15 -35.56
CA SER A 227 -2.91 -14.67 -34.81
C SER A 227 -2.44 -13.30 -35.28
N ARG A 228 -2.42 -13.05 -36.60
CA ARG A 228 -2.07 -11.73 -37.17
C ARG A 228 -3.02 -10.64 -36.69
N ARG A 229 -4.32 -10.90 -36.68
CA ARG A 229 -5.33 -9.94 -36.18
C ARG A 229 -5.16 -9.63 -34.69
N VAL A 230 -4.86 -10.65 -33.88
CA VAL A 230 -4.57 -10.44 -32.45
C VAL A 230 -3.33 -9.56 -32.29
N ALA A 231 -2.28 -9.78 -33.09
CA ALA A 231 -1.09 -8.94 -33.08
C ALA A 231 -1.40 -7.47 -33.45
N GLU A 232 -2.27 -7.23 -34.44
CA GLU A 232 -2.72 -5.88 -34.81
C GLU A 232 -3.49 -5.19 -33.67
N VAL A 233 -4.41 -5.90 -33.01
CA VAL A 233 -5.14 -5.39 -31.84
C VAL A 233 -4.19 -5.03 -30.70
N LEU A 234 -3.20 -5.88 -30.42
CA LEU A 234 -2.19 -5.62 -29.39
C LEU A 234 -1.31 -4.43 -29.75
N ALA A 235 -0.94 -4.26 -31.02
CA ALA A 235 -0.19 -3.10 -31.49
C ALA A 235 -0.97 -1.80 -31.30
N HIS A 236 -2.27 -1.80 -31.60
CA HIS A 236 -3.13 -0.64 -31.37
C HIS A 236 -3.29 -0.34 -29.87
N LEU A 237 -3.59 -1.35 -29.05
CA LEU A 237 -3.66 -1.21 -27.60
C LEU A 237 -2.37 -0.62 -27.01
N ARG A 238 -1.20 -1.07 -27.51
CA ARG A 238 0.10 -0.50 -27.10
C ARG A 238 0.18 0.99 -27.40
N GLY A 239 -0.28 1.44 -28.57
CA GLY A 239 -0.31 2.86 -28.95
C GLY A 239 -1.14 3.68 -27.96
N GLU A 240 -2.34 3.22 -27.65
CA GLU A 240 -3.23 3.88 -26.66
C GLU A 240 -2.61 3.90 -25.26
N LEU A 241 -1.94 2.82 -24.84
CA LEU A 241 -1.28 2.77 -23.52
C LEU A 241 -0.05 3.69 -23.42
N GLU A 242 0.66 3.94 -24.53
CA GLU A 242 1.77 4.90 -24.53
C GLU A 242 1.29 6.34 -24.26
N PHE A 243 0.09 6.71 -24.69
CA PHE A 243 -0.53 7.99 -24.32
C PHE A 243 -0.65 8.14 -22.80
N PHE A 244 -1.24 7.16 -22.11
CA PHE A 244 -1.41 7.20 -20.64
C PHE A 244 -0.09 7.09 -19.87
N LYS A 245 0.90 6.42 -20.47
CA LYS A 245 2.26 6.31 -19.91
C LYS A 245 2.99 7.65 -19.96
N ALA A 246 2.89 8.39 -21.05
CA ALA A 246 3.46 9.73 -21.19
C ALA A 246 2.62 10.83 -20.51
N GLY A 247 1.33 10.56 -20.27
CA GLY A 247 0.36 11.50 -19.72
C GLY A 247 0.52 11.80 -18.22
N SER A 248 -0.40 12.62 -17.72
CA SER A 248 -0.43 13.10 -16.34
C SER A 248 -0.98 12.03 -15.35
N ALA A 249 -0.97 12.35 -14.06
CA ALA A 249 -1.61 11.51 -13.06
C ALA A 249 -3.14 11.47 -13.21
N GLU A 250 -3.74 12.54 -13.72
CA GLU A 250 -5.18 12.66 -13.95
C GLU A 250 -5.62 11.77 -15.13
N ASP A 251 -4.84 11.71 -16.21
CA ASP A 251 -5.13 10.83 -17.36
C ASP A 251 -5.14 9.35 -16.96
N ARG A 252 -4.18 8.95 -16.11
CA ARG A 252 -4.12 7.60 -15.55
C ARG A 252 -5.28 7.31 -14.61
N GLU A 253 -5.76 8.31 -13.88
CA GLU A 253 -6.92 8.17 -13.01
C GLU A 253 -8.21 8.04 -13.82
N ALA A 254 -8.35 8.79 -14.92
CA ALA A 254 -9.44 8.63 -15.87
C ALA A 254 -9.44 7.21 -16.47
N PHE A 255 -8.26 6.69 -16.86
CA PHE A 255 -8.10 5.31 -17.33
C PHE A 255 -8.57 4.28 -16.29
N ARG A 256 -8.13 4.40 -15.02
CA ARG A 256 -8.54 3.48 -13.94
C ARG A 256 -10.04 3.50 -13.65
N ARG A 257 -10.70 4.63 -13.86
CA ARG A 257 -12.16 4.74 -13.69
C ARG A 257 -12.92 4.12 -14.86
N ALA A 258 -12.39 4.26 -16.08
CA ALA A 258 -13.00 3.72 -17.28
C ALA A 258 -12.83 2.20 -17.39
N ILE A 259 -11.66 1.67 -17.01
CA ILE A 259 -11.31 0.26 -17.14
C ILE A 259 -11.02 -0.31 -15.74
N PRO A 260 -11.96 -1.12 -15.19
CA PRO A 260 -11.75 -1.81 -13.93
C PRO A 260 -10.51 -2.70 -13.97
N GLY A 261 -9.78 -2.77 -12.86
CA GLY A 261 -8.55 -3.57 -12.77
C GLY A 261 -8.78 -5.06 -13.03
N GLU A 262 -9.98 -5.56 -12.72
CA GLU A 262 -10.41 -6.94 -12.94
C GLU A 262 -10.43 -7.30 -14.42
N GLN A 263 -10.94 -6.40 -15.27
CA GLN A 263 -11.00 -6.63 -16.72
C GLN A 263 -9.60 -6.64 -17.34
N LEU A 264 -8.73 -5.72 -16.90
CA LEU A 264 -7.34 -5.70 -17.32
C LEU A 264 -6.60 -6.98 -16.89
N GLY A 265 -6.83 -7.41 -15.65
CA GLY A 265 -6.29 -8.67 -15.12
C GLY A 265 -6.74 -9.87 -15.94
N TYR A 266 -8.02 -9.93 -16.31
CA TYR A 266 -8.55 -11.00 -17.16
C TYR A 266 -7.89 -11.05 -18.54
N VAL A 267 -7.74 -9.91 -19.22
CA VAL A 267 -7.06 -9.86 -20.54
C VAL A 267 -5.61 -10.31 -20.43
N VAL A 268 -4.88 -9.86 -19.39
CA VAL A 268 -3.49 -10.28 -19.16
C VAL A 268 -3.40 -11.79 -18.90
N SER A 269 -4.31 -12.33 -18.08
CA SER A 269 -4.35 -13.77 -17.79
C SER A 269 -4.69 -14.58 -19.03
N LEU A 270 -5.63 -14.14 -19.86
CA LEU A 270 -5.95 -14.77 -21.14
C LEU A 270 -4.75 -14.81 -22.08
N LEU A 271 -4.08 -13.67 -22.25
CA LEU A 271 -2.88 -13.60 -23.09
C LEU A 271 -1.79 -14.54 -22.58
N LYS A 272 -1.56 -14.62 -21.26
CA LYS A 272 -0.61 -15.55 -20.66
C LYS A 272 -1.00 -17.01 -20.89
N ALA A 273 -2.28 -17.33 -20.69
CA ALA A 273 -2.80 -18.67 -20.90
C ALA A 273 -2.56 -19.14 -22.34
N LEU A 274 -2.68 -18.27 -23.34
CA LEU A 274 -2.40 -18.62 -24.74
C LEU A 274 -0.94 -19.01 -25.04
N TYR A 275 0.02 -18.73 -24.15
CA TYR A 275 1.42 -19.14 -24.31
C TYR A 275 1.79 -20.40 -23.51
N ASP A 276 0.91 -20.86 -22.62
CA ASP A 276 1.17 -21.97 -21.71
C ASP A 276 -0.02 -22.93 -21.75
N GLU A 277 0.19 -24.10 -22.36
CA GLU A 277 -0.87 -25.08 -22.64
C GLU A 277 -1.57 -25.57 -21.35
N ASP A 278 -0.84 -25.69 -20.25
CA ASP A 278 -1.42 -26.12 -18.97
C ASP A 278 -2.32 -25.01 -18.39
N THR A 279 -1.84 -23.77 -18.43
CA THR A 279 -2.61 -22.58 -18.02
C THR A 279 -3.83 -22.35 -18.91
N PHE A 280 -3.72 -22.64 -20.22
CA PHE A 280 -4.85 -22.58 -21.15
C PHE A 280 -5.95 -23.57 -20.79
N ARG A 281 -5.58 -24.81 -20.43
CA ARG A 281 -6.53 -25.83 -20.00
C ARG A 281 -7.22 -25.44 -18.71
N GLU A 282 -6.48 -24.94 -17.72
CA GLU A 282 -7.07 -24.40 -16.49
C GLU A 282 -8.07 -23.27 -16.79
N TRP A 283 -7.71 -22.34 -17.68
CA TRP A 283 -8.58 -21.24 -18.07
C TRP A 283 -9.86 -21.72 -18.78
N LEU A 284 -9.79 -22.73 -19.65
CA LEU A 284 -10.98 -23.35 -20.26
C LEU A 284 -11.91 -23.95 -19.20
N HIS A 285 -11.36 -24.57 -18.16
CA HIS A 285 -12.16 -25.09 -17.05
C HIS A 285 -12.87 -23.99 -16.25
N PHE A 286 -12.27 -22.80 -16.12
CA PHE A 286 -12.87 -21.67 -15.41
C PHE A 286 -13.84 -20.84 -16.23
N THR A 287 -13.72 -20.80 -17.56
CA THR A 287 -14.58 -19.98 -18.43
C THR A 287 -15.98 -20.53 -18.65
N HIS A 288 -16.23 -21.79 -18.29
CA HIS A 288 -17.59 -22.35 -18.19
C HIS A 288 -18.36 -21.87 -16.94
N LEU A 289 -17.72 -21.13 -16.03
CA LEU A 289 -18.42 -20.38 -14.98
C LEU A 289 -18.86 -19.03 -15.55
N ASP A 290 -20.12 -18.96 -15.97
CA ASP A 290 -20.75 -17.81 -16.60
C ASP A 290 -20.47 -16.49 -15.85
N LEU A 291 -19.70 -15.59 -16.48
CA LEU A 291 -19.49 -14.22 -16.00
C LEU A 291 -20.69 -13.31 -16.33
N THR A 292 -21.74 -13.84 -16.94
CA THR A 292 -22.97 -13.10 -17.26
C THR A 292 -24.00 -13.10 -16.14
N GLU A 293 -23.82 -13.90 -15.07
CA GLU A 293 -24.69 -13.86 -13.90
C GLU A 293 -24.00 -13.23 -12.68
N LYS A 294 -24.21 -11.92 -12.52
CA LYS A 294 -24.71 -11.36 -11.26
C LYS A 294 -25.19 -9.92 -11.42
N ARG A 295 -26.38 -9.71 -10.87
CA ARG A 295 -27.14 -8.46 -10.66
C ARG A 295 -26.35 -7.38 -9.94
#